data_AF-A0A4W5RIQ5-F1
#
_entry.id   AF-A0A4W5RIQ5-F1
#
_cell.length_a   1.000
_cell.length_b   1.000
_cell.length_c   1.000
_cell.angle_alpha   90.00
_cell.angle_beta   90.00
_cell.angle_gamma   90.00
#
_symmetry.space_group_name_H-M   'P 1'
#
loop_
_entity.id
_entity.type
_entity.pdbx_description
1 polymer ?
#
loop_
_entity_poly.entity_id
_entity_poly.type
_entity_poly.pdbx_seq_one_letter_code
_entity_poly.pdbx_strand_id
1 'polypeptide(L)'
;MLYGNKWVKISQLTGRSETPLRKRFSQLFANLGPWSEEELKRLMEAVRDHLLGQAEPGSGPTTIRKDQLYNNIPWTDVCRRVKTRHRDQCRMKWSVVQGFTVNFGASFL
;
A
#
# COMPACT_ATOMS: atom_id res chain seq x y z
N MET A 1 16.85 18.87 -6.32
CA MET A 1 15.95 18.78 -7.49
C MET A 1 15.73 20.17 -8.05
N LEU A 2 16.12 20.41 -9.31
CA LEU A 2 16.21 21.77 -9.88
C LEU A 2 14.85 22.44 -10.19
N TYR A 3 13.74 21.69 -10.27
CA TYR A 3 12.44 22.22 -10.74
C TYR A 3 11.22 21.92 -9.85
N GLY A 4 11.35 21.11 -8.78
CA GLY A 4 10.22 20.75 -7.91
C GLY A 4 9.04 20.09 -8.65
N ASN A 5 7.81 20.30 -8.16
CA ASN A 5 6.57 19.78 -8.79
C ASN A 5 6.12 20.53 -10.07
N LYS A 6 7.04 21.20 -10.79
CA LYS A 6 6.73 21.91 -12.04
C LYS A 6 6.65 20.94 -13.22
N TRP A 7 5.73 19.98 -13.17
CA TRP A 7 5.60 18.89 -14.13
C TRP A 7 5.43 19.38 -15.58
N VAL A 8 4.74 20.51 -15.79
CA VAL A 8 4.58 21.17 -17.10
C VAL A 8 5.94 21.64 -17.66
N LYS A 9 6.83 22.17 -16.82
CA LYS A 9 8.15 22.60 -17.26
C LYS A 9 9.05 21.41 -17.57
N ILE A 10 8.95 20.34 -16.77
CA ILE A 10 9.72 19.12 -16.98
C ILE A 10 9.24 18.36 -18.23
N SER A 11 7.93 18.33 -18.51
CA SER A 11 7.38 17.72 -19.73
C SER A 11 7.88 18.44 -20.99
N GLN A 12 7.85 19.79 -21.00
CA GLN A 12 8.39 20.62 -22.07
C GLN A 12 9.88 20.37 -22.30
N LEU A 13 10.68 20.31 -21.23
CA LEU A 13 12.13 20.09 -21.33
C LEU A 13 12.51 18.67 -21.75
N THR A 14 11.65 17.68 -21.50
CA THR A 14 11.93 16.26 -21.80
C THR A 14 11.25 15.75 -23.07
N GLY A 15 10.36 16.55 -23.68
CA GLY A 15 9.55 16.15 -24.83
C GLY A 15 8.57 15.01 -24.55
N ARG A 16 8.29 14.71 -23.27
CA ARG A 16 7.42 13.61 -22.84
C ARG A 16 6.17 14.16 -22.15
N SER A 17 5.04 13.49 -22.32
CA SER A 17 3.79 13.87 -21.66
C SER A 17 3.90 13.88 -20.13
N GLU A 18 3.18 14.80 -19.49
CA GLU A 18 3.23 15.01 -18.02
C GLU A 18 2.81 13.77 -17.24
N THR A 19 1.69 13.14 -17.63
CA THR A 19 1.05 12.07 -16.84
C THR A 19 1.94 10.84 -16.66
N PRO A 20 2.56 10.26 -17.71
CA PRO A 20 3.49 9.14 -17.54
C PRO A 20 4.74 9.51 -16.75
N LEU A 21 5.22 10.74 -16.91
CA LEU A 21 6.41 11.24 -16.21
C LEU A 21 6.17 11.33 -14.70
N ARG A 22 5.06 11.94 -14.29
CA ARG A 22 4.65 12.05 -12.88
C ARG A 22 4.45 10.67 -12.24
N LYS A 23 3.81 9.74 -12.96
CA LYS A 23 3.60 8.36 -12.52
C LYS A 23 4.92 7.62 -12.32
N ARG A 24 5.84 7.71 -13.29
CA ARG A 24 7.15 7.06 -13.19
C ARG A 24 7.97 7.65 -12.04
N PHE A 25 7.92 8.97 -11.88
CA PHE A 25 8.63 9.64 -10.80
C PHE A 25 8.15 9.25 -9.41
N SER A 26 6.83 9.10 -9.20
CA SER A 26 6.30 8.66 -7.91
C SER A 26 6.74 7.25 -7.51
N GLN A 27 7.18 6.45 -8.49
CA GLN A 27 7.65 5.09 -8.30
C GLN A 27 9.18 4.99 -8.16
N LEU A 28 9.95 6.01 -8.58
CA LEU A 28 11.43 5.97 -8.59
C LEU A 28 12.05 5.83 -7.20
N PHE A 29 11.40 6.35 -6.17
CA PHE A 29 11.90 6.32 -4.79
C PHE A 29 11.49 5.06 -4.03
N ALA A 30 10.73 4.16 -4.68
CA ALA A 30 10.27 2.94 -4.06
C ALA A 30 11.25 1.81 -4.32
N ASN A 31 11.55 1.03 -3.28
CA ASN A 31 12.43 -0.13 -3.40
C ASN A 31 11.82 -1.14 -4.38
N LEU A 32 12.64 -1.67 -5.29
CA LEU A 32 12.25 -2.70 -6.27
C LEU A 32 12.67 -4.11 -5.85
N GLY A 33 13.48 -4.25 -4.79
CA GLY A 33 14.01 -5.52 -4.30
C GLY A 33 13.01 -6.39 -3.51
N PRO A 34 13.44 -7.56 -3.00
CA PRO A 34 12.60 -8.42 -2.17
C PRO A 34 12.10 -7.70 -0.91
N TRP A 35 10.94 -8.10 -0.40
CA TRP A 35 10.39 -7.54 0.85
C TRP A 35 11.18 -8.07 2.04
N SER A 36 11.68 -7.18 2.90
CA SER A 36 12.24 -7.58 4.19
C SER A 36 11.12 -7.96 5.17
N GLU A 37 11.49 -8.67 6.24
CA GLU A 37 10.54 -9.05 7.28
C GLU A 37 9.98 -7.82 8.00
N GLU A 38 10.80 -6.80 8.24
CA GLU A 38 10.39 -5.54 8.85
C GLU A 38 9.43 -4.76 7.95
N GLU A 39 9.67 -4.74 6.64
CA GLU A 39 8.73 -4.15 5.67
C GLU A 39 7.38 -4.86 5.71
N LEU A 40 7.40 -6.19 5.78
CA LEU A 40 6.19 -7.00 5.84
C LEU A 40 5.43 -6.79 7.15
N LYS A 41 6.14 -6.73 8.28
CA LYS A 41 5.56 -6.44 9.59
C LYS A 41 4.85 -5.08 9.60
N ARG A 42 5.52 -4.03 9.13
CA ARG A 42 4.92 -2.69 9.02
C ARG A 42 3.71 -2.67 8.10
N LEU A 43 3.74 -3.42 6.99
CA LEU A 43 2.59 -3.55 6.10
C LEU A 43 1.40 -4.19 6.83
N MET A 44 1.62 -5.31 7.51
CA MET A 44 0.57 -6.02 8.24
C MET A 44 -0.01 -5.18 9.39
N GLU A 45 0.83 -4.52 10.17
CA GLU A 45 0.41 -3.62 11.27
C GLU A 45 -0.41 -2.45 10.73
N ALA A 46 0.06 -1.77 9.68
CA ALA A 46 -0.66 -0.64 9.09
C ALA A 46 -2.06 -1.03 8.58
N VAL A 47 -2.20 -2.22 7.98
CA VAL A 47 -3.52 -2.71 7.55
C VAL A 47 -4.37 -3.15 8.74
N ARG A 48 -3.81 -3.86 9.72
CA ARG A 48 -4.53 -4.28 10.94
C ARG A 48 -5.08 -3.09 11.70
N ASP A 49 -4.28 -2.06 11.94
CA ASP A 49 -4.71 -0.84 12.64
C ASP A 49 -5.88 -0.17 11.93
N HIS A 50 -5.85 -0.12 10.60
CA HIS A 50 -6.93 0.45 9.80
C HIS A 50 -8.22 -0.37 9.92
N LEU A 51 -8.10 -1.69 9.88
CA LEU A 51 -9.25 -2.59 10.02
C LEU A 51 -9.83 -2.58 11.44
N LEU A 52 -8.98 -2.56 12.47
CA LEU A 52 -9.40 -2.45 13.87
C LEU A 52 -10.01 -1.08 14.16
N GLY A 53 -9.51 -0.01 13.55
CA GLY A 53 -10.12 1.32 13.63
C GLY A 53 -11.51 1.42 12.99
N GLN A 54 -11.90 0.46 12.15
CA GLN A 54 -13.26 0.32 11.62
C GLN A 54 -14.14 -0.64 12.43
N ALA A 55 -13.58 -1.34 13.42
CA ALA A 55 -14.34 -2.20 14.30
C ALA A 55 -14.99 -1.34 15.40
N GLU A 56 -16.31 -1.21 15.36
CA GLU A 56 -17.08 -0.53 16.40
C GLU A 56 -16.81 -1.19 17.78
N PRO A 57 -16.50 -0.40 18.82
CA PRO A 57 -16.32 -0.92 20.17
C PRO A 57 -17.67 -1.41 20.72
N GLY A 58 -17.90 -2.73 20.70
CA GLY A 58 -19.07 -3.36 21.31
C GLY A 58 -19.72 -4.50 20.52
N SER A 59 -19.32 -4.74 19.27
CA SER A 59 -19.96 -5.74 18.41
C SER A 59 -19.24 -7.10 18.41
N GLY A 60 -19.27 -7.84 19.53
CA GLY A 60 -18.93 -9.28 19.57
C GLY A 60 -17.60 -9.67 18.92
N PRO A 61 -17.39 -10.94 18.52
CA PRO A 61 -16.17 -11.33 17.79
C PRO A 61 -16.10 -10.53 16.50
N THR A 62 -15.03 -9.74 16.36
CA THR A 62 -14.77 -8.80 15.25
C THR A 62 -14.70 -9.55 13.92
N THR A 63 -15.84 -9.81 13.32
CA THR A 63 -15.94 -10.46 12.02
C THR A 63 -15.66 -9.42 10.94
N ILE A 64 -14.36 -9.19 10.70
CA ILE A 64 -13.91 -8.37 9.55
C ILE A 64 -14.38 -9.10 8.29
N ARG A 65 -15.29 -8.48 7.54
CA ARG A 65 -15.80 -9.08 6.32
C ARG A 65 -14.69 -9.12 5.27
N LYS A 66 -14.68 -10.16 4.43
CA LYS A 66 -13.65 -10.31 3.38
C LYS A 66 -13.58 -9.10 2.45
N ASP A 67 -14.70 -8.43 2.17
CA ASP A 67 -14.72 -7.22 1.35
C ASP A 67 -13.94 -6.06 1.98
N GLN A 68 -13.92 -5.91 3.30
CA GLN A 68 -13.11 -4.90 4.00
C GLN A 68 -11.60 -5.18 3.92
N LEU A 69 -11.19 -6.44 3.69
CA LEU A 69 -9.79 -6.81 3.47
C LEU A 69 -9.25 -6.36 2.10
N TYR A 70 -10.14 -6.07 1.14
CA TYR A 70 -9.79 -5.68 -0.23
C TYR A 70 -10.17 -4.24 -0.56
N ASN A 71 -11.31 -3.78 -0.01
CA ASN A 71 -11.90 -2.49 -0.29
C ASN A 71 -11.65 -1.53 0.88
N ASN A 72 -11.51 -0.24 0.56
CA ASN A 72 -11.36 0.83 1.55
C ASN A 72 -10.07 0.82 2.39
N ILE A 73 -9.00 0.15 1.95
CA ILE A 73 -7.67 0.32 2.56
C ILE A 73 -7.00 1.58 1.97
N PRO A 74 -6.58 2.56 2.80
CA PRO A 74 -5.91 3.77 2.35
C PRO A 74 -4.45 3.47 2.03
N TRP A 75 -4.19 2.87 0.87
CA TRP A 75 -2.85 2.43 0.46
C TRP A 75 -1.80 3.54 0.46
N THR A 76 -2.22 4.80 0.31
CA THR A 76 -1.33 5.96 0.45
C THR A 76 -0.79 6.10 1.88
N ASP A 77 -1.63 5.92 2.90
CA ASP A 77 -1.20 6.00 4.31
C ASP A 77 -0.44 4.75 4.74
N VAL A 78 -0.84 3.58 4.24
CA VAL A 78 -0.09 2.33 4.40
C VAL A 78 1.33 2.48 3.84
N CYS A 79 1.48 3.01 2.63
CA CYS A 79 2.77 3.32 2.01
C CYS A 79 3.63 4.25 2.88
N ARG A 80 3.04 5.30 3.46
CA ARG A 80 3.74 6.21 4.38
C ARG A 80 4.24 5.49 5.65
N ARG A 81 3.47 4.54 6.20
CA ARG A 81 3.91 3.72 7.35
C ARG A 81 5.01 2.72 6.98
N VAL A 82 4.93 2.11 5.79
CA VAL A 82 5.96 1.18 5.29
C VAL A 82 7.26 1.91 4.95
N LYS A 83 7.18 3.19 4.54
CA LYS A 83 8.27 4.13 4.22
C LYS A 83 9.14 3.80 3.01
N THR A 84 9.22 2.53 2.62
CA THR A 84 10.18 2.04 1.61
C THR A 84 9.53 1.58 0.30
N ARG A 85 8.20 1.46 0.26
CA ARG A 85 7.44 0.88 -0.85
C ARG A 85 6.35 1.82 -1.31
N HIS A 86 6.05 1.81 -2.61
CA HIS A 86 4.94 2.57 -3.19
C HIS A 86 3.59 1.93 -2.83
N ARG A 87 2.52 2.72 -2.78
CA ARG A 87 1.15 2.25 -2.48
C ARG A 87 0.70 1.04 -3.31
N ASP A 88 1.07 1.01 -4.59
CA ASP A 88 0.70 -0.09 -5.50
C ASP A 88 1.45 -1.39 -5.13
N GLN A 89 2.70 -1.28 -4.68
CA GLN A 89 3.48 -2.42 -4.20
C GLN A 89 2.92 -2.96 -2.88
N CYS A 90 2.53 -2.08 -1.95
CA CYS A 90 1.87 -2.46 -0.71
C CYS A 90 0.58 -3.24 -0.98
N ARG A 91 -0.27 -2.73 -1.89
CA ARG A 91 -1.51 -3.40 -2.30
C ARG A 91 -1.24 -4.78 -2.90
N MET A 92 -0.31 -4.86 -3.85
CA MET A 92 0.04 -6.14 -4.50
C MET A 92 0.58 -7.15 -3.50
N LYS A 93 1.48 -6.73 -2.59
CA LYS A 93 2.03 -7.61 -1.56
C LYS A 93 0.95 -8.09 -0.60
N TRP A 94 0.03 -7.22 -0.18
CA TRP A 94 -1.10 -7.60 0.68
C TRP A 94 -1.98 -8.66 0.03
N SER A 95 -2.31 -8.54 -1.26
CA SER A 95 -3.08 -9.56 -1.98
C SER A 95 -2.39 -10.93 -1.96
N VAL A 96 -1.07 -10.95 -2.08
CA VAL A 96 -0.27 -12.19 -1.97
C VAL A 96 -0.31 -12.74 -0.55
N VAL A 97 -0.07 -11.90 0.48
CA VAL A 97 -0.11 -12.31 1.89
C VAL A 97 -1.46 -12.94 2.24
N GLN A 98 -2.56 -12.29 1.84
CA GLN A 98 -3.90 -12.81 2.03
C GLN A 98 -4.09 -14.14 1.28
N GLY A 99 -3.66 -14.25 0.02
CA GLY A 99 -3.74 -15.49 -0.75
C GLY A 99 -2.99 -16.66 -0.11
N PHE A 100 -1.84 -16.40 0.51
CA PHE A 100 -1.13 -17.41 1.31
C PHE A 100 -1.92 -17.78 2.57
N THR A 101 -2.51 -16.81 3.27
CA THR A 101 -3.36 -17.08 4.45
C THR A 101 -4.64 -17.85 4.10
N VAL A 102 -5.29 -17.58 2.96
CA VAL A 102 -6.49 -18.32 2.54
C VAL A 102 -6.16 -19.78 2.17
N ASN A 103 -4.96 -20.02 1.62
CA ASN A 103 -4.49 -21.38 1.31
C ASN A 103 -3.95 -22.14 2.53
N PHE A 104 -3.48 -21.44 3.58
CA PHE A 104 -3.01 -22.07 4.82
C PHE A 104 -4.09 -22.29 5.89
N GLY A 105 -5.36 -22.09 5.54
CA GLY A 105 -6.48 -22.52 6.35
C GLY A 105 -7.11 -21.40 7.16
N ALA A 106 -8.44 -21.47 7.20
CA ALA A 106 -9.23 -20.89 8.27
C ALA A 106 -8.61 -21.28 9.63
N SER A 107 -8.02 -20.31 10.32
CA SER A 107 -7.74 -20.35 11.77
C SER A 107 -7.44 -18.91 12.22
N PHE A 108 -8.50 -18.11 12.20
CA PHE A 108 -8.66 -17.02 13.16
C PHE A 108 -9.86 -17.39 14.03
N LEU A 109 -9.74 -18.49 14.76
CA LEU A 109 -10.43 -18.84 16.01
C LEU A 109 -9.62 -19.95 16.68
#